data_AF-A0A7S2KGK1-F1
#
_entry.id   AF-A0A7S2KGK1-F1
#
_cell.length_a   1.000
_cell.length_b   1.000
_cell.length_c   1.000
_cell.angle_alpha   90.00
_cell.angle_beta   90.00
_cell.angle_gamma   90.00
#
_symmetry.space_group_name_H-M   'P 1'
#
loop_
_entity.id
_entity.type
_entity.pdbx_description
1 polymer ?
#
loop_
_entity_poly.entity_id
_entity_poly.type
_entity_poly.pdbx_seq_one_letter_code
_entity_poly.pdbx_strand_id
1 'polypeptide(L)'
;ARNIVCMATSSCIGKVTAEKPGQFFGYRIRIENRNDPSASDTTVQLLGRTWDIYNARKEKVSYIHAPQGGAVGHHPVLHPGECFEYMSGTDLNTMHGTMCGYFNMALVKKGTSYGQVGDSLDAFDLAEEFIFKLPVEPFQLAATNA
;
A
#
# COMPACT_ATOMS: atom_id res chain seq x y z
N ALA A 1 12.07 18.44 1.70
CA ALA A 1 11.99 16.97 1.78
C ALA A 1 10.56 16.54 1.44
N ARG A 2 10.37 15.46 0.69
CA ARG A 2 9.02 14.99 0.31
C ARG A 2 8.28 14.53 1.57
N ASN A 3 7.15 15.13 1.89
CA ASN A 3 6.33 14.74 3.05
C ASN A 3 5.15 13.87 2.60
N ILE A 4 5.43 12.63 2.21
CA ILE A 4 4.42 11.63 1.88
C ILE A 4 4.42 10.59 2.99
N VAL A 5 3.26 10.27 3.54
CA VAL A 5 3.14 9.28 4.61
C VAL A 5 2.19 8.16 4.22
N CYS A 6 2.47 6.96 4.72
CA CYS A 6 1.57 5.83 4.64
C CYS A 6 1.20 5.38 6.06
N MET A 7 -0.09 5.18 6.30
CA MET A 7 -0.62 4.64 7.54
C MET A 7 -1.36 3.34 7.22
N ALA A 8 -1.18 2.34 8.08
CA ALA A 8 -1.82 1.03 7.94
C ALA A 8 -2.47 0.64 9.27
N THR A 9 -3.71 0.16 9.19
CA THR A 9 -4.44 -0.41 10.33
C THR A 9 -5.08 -1.71 9.91
N SER A 10 -5.22 -2.67 10.83
CA SER A 10 -5.86 -3.95 10.55
C SER A 10 -6.93 -4.31 11.57
N SER A 11 -7.78 -5.26 11.20
CA SER A 11 -8.75 -5.89 12.09
C SER A 11 -8.98 -7.34 11.65
N CYS A 12 -9.25 -8.23 12.61
CA CYS A 12 -9.70 -9.58 12.31
C CYS A 12 -11.18 -9.55 11.92
N ILE A 13 -11.49 -10.08 10.73
CA ILE A 13 -12.86 -10.11 10.19
C ILE A 13 -13.54 -11.45 10.52
N GLY A 14 -12.79 -12.53 10.66
CA GLY A 14 -13.36 -13.83 11.02
C GLY A 14 -12.42 -15.00 10.72
N LYS A 15 -12.93 -16.22 10.87
CA LYS A 15 -12.20 -17.45 10.59
C LYS A 15 -12.25 -17.78 9.10
N VAL A 16 -11.18 -18.38 8.57
CA VAL A 16 -11.09 -18.78 7.15
C VAL A 16 -12.10 -19.90 6.85
N THR A 17 -11.99 -21.05 7.53
CA THR A 17 -13.03 -22.10 7.56
C THR A 17 -13.02 -22.85 8.89
N ALA A 18 -14.05 -23.66 9.16
CA ALA A 18 -14.06 -24.57 10.33
C ALA A 18 -13.02 -25.70 10.20
N GLU A 19 -12.67 -26.09 8.97
CA GLU A 19 -11.80 -27.23 8.66
C GLU A 19 -10.31 -26.84 8.55
N LYS A 20 -10.01 -25.57 8.22
CA LYS A 20 -8.65 -25.01 8.21
C LYS A 20 -8.53 -23.91 9.26
N PRO A 21 -7.82 -24.16 10.38
CA PRO A 21 -7.58 -23.12 11.37
C PRO A 21 -6.80 -21.97 10.74
N GLY A 22 -7.38 -20.77 10.80
CA GLY A 22 -6.82 -19.55 10.23
C GLY A 22 -7.76 -18.36 10.44
N GLN A 23 -7.20 -17.16 10.34
CA GLN A 23 -7.94 -15.91 10.50
C GLN A 23 -7.85 -15.09 9.21
N PHE A 24 -8.96 -14.48 8.83
CA PHE A 24 -9.03 -13.49 7.76
C PHE A 24 -8.94 -12.09 8.36
N PHE A 25 -7.98 -11.31 7.87
CA PHE A 25 -7.74 -9.95 8.31
C PHE A 25 -8.09 -8.97 7.21
N GLY A 26 -8.86 -7.95 7.57
CA GLY A 26 -8.99 -6.74 6.76
C GLY A 26 -7.95 -5.73 7.18
N TYR A 27 -7.40 -5.01 6.22
CA TYR A 27 -6.53 -3.89 6.48
C TYR A 27 -6.96 -2.67 5.66
N ARG A 28 -6.74 -1.50 6.25
CA ARG A 28 -6.96 -0.18 5.65
C ARG A 28 -5.60 0.48 5.48
N ILE A 29 -5.30 0.88 4.25
CA ILE A 29 -4.12 1.67 3.90
C ILE A 29 -4.56 3.08 3.56
N ARG A 30 -3.86 4.06 4.11
CA ARG A 30 -4.07 5.48 3.83
C ARG A 30 -2.74 6.14 3.47
N ILE A 31 -2.65 6.69 2.27
CA ILE A 31 -1.49 7.42 1.77
C ILE A 31 -1.87 8.89 1.71
N GLU A 32 -1.06 9.76 2.31
CA GLU A 32 -1.29 11.20 2.33
C GLU A 32 -0.09 11.95 1.77
N ASN A 33 -0.37 12.88 0.86
CA ASN A 33 0.60 13.87 0.45
C ASN A 33 0.50 15.09 1.38
N ARG A 34 1.37 15.14 2.39
CA ARG A 34 1.40 16.19 3.42
C ARG A 34 2.37 17.33 3.08
N ASN A 35 2.79 17.44 1.82
CA ASN A 35 3.54 18.62 1.38
C ASN A 35 2.64 19.87 1.44
N ASP A 36 3.27 21.05 1.50
CA ASP A 36 2.56 22.33 1.46
C ASP A 36 1.80 22.48 0.12
N PRO A 37 0.50 22.84 0.13
CA PRO A 37 -0.26 23.17 -1.08
C PRO A 37 0.38 24.20 -2.02
N SER A 38 1.20 25.12 -1.51
CA SER A 38 1.92 26.09 -2.33
C SER A 38 3.23 25.56 -2.93
N ALA A 39 3.70 24.38 -2.51
CA ALA A 39 4.92 23.79 -3.06
C ALA A 39 4.68 23.27 -4.48
N SER A 40 5.48 23.76 -5.44
CA SER A 40 5.53 23.16 -6.77
C SER A 40 6.16 21.76 -6.71
N ASP A 41 5.87 20.92 -7.71
CA ASP A 41 6.63 19.69 -7.99
C ASP A 41 6.63 18.63 -6.88
N THR A 42 5.57 18.60 -6.07
CA THR A 42 5.36 17.59 -5.01
C THR A 42 4.15 16.70 -5.25
N THR A 43 3.55 16.76 -6.45
CA THR A 43 2.51 15.80 -6.87
C THR A 43 3.14 14.42 -7.07
N VAL A 44 2.48 13.38 -6.57
CA VAL A 44 2.99 12.01 -6.66
C VAL A 44 1.97 11.07 -7.29
N GLN A 45 2.44 10.04 -7.97
CA GLN A 45 1.59 8.96 -8.48
C GLN A 45 2.02 7.63 -7.87
N LEU A 46 1.05 6.81 -7.46
CA LEU A 46 1.29 5.45 -7.02
C LEU A 46 1.40 4.54 -8.24
N LEU A 47 2.55 3.88 -8.38
CA LEU A 47 2.84 2.96 -9.48
C LEU A 47 2.52 1.52 -9.09
N GLY A 48 2.85 1.12 -7.88
CA GLY A 48 2.65 -0.25 -7.46
C GLY A 48 3.04 -0.50 -6.03
N ARG A 49 3.11 -1.77 -5.67
CA ARG A 49 3.29 -2.18 -4.27
C ARG A 49 4.19 -3.41 -4.16
N THR A 50 4.83 -3.53 -3.02
CA THR A 50 5.51 -4.75 -2.60
C THR A 50 5.11 -5.03 -1.16
N TRP A 51 4.73 -6.27 -0.86
CA TRP A 51 4.35 -6.70 0.48
C TRP A 51 5.10 -7.96 0.87
N ASP A 52 5.59 -7.97 2.10
CA ASP A 52 6.00 -9.15 2.82
C ASP A 52 4.98 -9.44 3.93
N ILE A 53 4.47 -10.67 3.96
CA ILE A 53 3.48 -11.11 4.96
C ILE A 53 4.07 -12.27 5.74
N TYR A 54 4.13 -12.11 7.06
CA TYR A 54 4.68 -13.08 8.00
C TYR A 54 3.60 -13.57 8.95
N ASN A 55 3.61 -14.86 9.25
CA ASN A 55 2.76 -15.44 10.29
C ASN A 55 3.39 -15.30 11.69
N ALA A 56 2.68 -15.75 12.74
CA ALA A 56 3.16 -15.76 14.13
C ALA A 56 4.51 -16.47 14.34
N ARG A 57 4.88 -17.40 13.45
CA ARG A 57 6.13 -18.18 13.52
C ARG A 57 7.29 -17.48 12.83
N LYS A 58 7.09 -16.24 12.36
CA LYS A 58 8.03 -15.46 11.55
C LYS A 58 8.35 -16.10 10.19
N GLU A 59 7.50 -17.02 9.73
CA GLU A 59 7.60 -17.60 8.39
C GLU A 59 6.96 -16.61 7.41
N LYS A 60 7.66 -16.31 6.31
CA LYS A 60 7.08 -15.52 5.21
C LYS A 60 6.06 -16.40 4.48
N VAL A 61 4.78 -16.08 4.64
CA VAL A 61 3.68 -16.87 4.07
C VAL A 61 3.22 -16.31 2.72
N SER A 62 3.52 -15.05 2.43
CA SER A 62 3.24 -14.45 1.13
C SER A 62 4.25 -13.35 0.80
N TYR A 63 4.57 -13.24 -0.48
CA TYR A 63 5.36 -12.17 -1.06
C TYR A 63 4.64 -11.65 -2.30
N ILE A 64 4.31 -10.36 -2.30
CA ILE A 64 3.65 -9.71 -3.44
C ILE A 64 4.65 -8.71 -4.00
N HIS A 65 5.01 -8.85 -5.26
CA HIS A 65 5.86 -7.90 -5.97
C HIS A 65 5.16 -7.44 -7.25
N ALA A 66 4.62 -6.23 -7.20
CA ALA A 66 3.84 -5.64 -8.29
C ALA A 66 4.25 -4.17 -8.48
N PRO A 67 5.44 -3.90 -9.03
CA PRO A 67 6.02 -2.56 -9.10
C PRO A 67 5.19 -1.57 -9.94
N GLN A 68 4.40 -2.07 -10.88
CA GLN A 68 3.46 -1.32 -11.72
C GLN A 68 2.01 -1.84 -11.58
N GLY A 69 1.70 -2.62 -10.53
CA GLY A 69 0.38 -3.22 -10.35
C GLY A 69 -0.62 -2.35 -9.59
N GLY A 70 -0.29 -1.07 -9.37
CA GLY A 70 -1.11 -0.12 -8.62
C GLY A 70 -1.45 -0.59 -7.20
N ALA A 71 -2.55 -0.06 -6.68
CA ALA A 71 -3.23 -0.54 -5.48
C ALA A 71 -4.70 -0.73 -5.84
N VAL A 72 -5.26 -1.92 -5.56
CA VAL A 72 -6.67 -2.28 -5.88
C VAL A 72 -7.11 -1.93 -7.32
N GLY A 73 -6.21 -2.07 -8.30
CA GLY A 73 -6.48 -1.75 -9.71
C GLY A 73 -6.28 -0.28 -10.10
N HIS A 74 -5.77 0.54 -9.19
CA HIS A 74 -5.66 1.98 -9.36
C HIS A 74 -4.23 2.51 -9.21
N HIS A 75 -3.95 3.58 -9.97
CA HIS A 75 -2.73 4.39 -9.93
C HIS A 75 -3.08 5.85 -9.57
N PRO A 76 -3.48 6.10 -8.31
CA PRO A 76 -3.87 7.41 -7.86
C PRO A 76 -2.73 8.43 -8.01
N VAL A 77 -3.11 9.63 -8.46
CA VAL A 77 -2.28 10.83 -8.39
C VAL A 77 -2.73 11.62 -7.17
N LEU A 78 -1.77 12.05 -6.34
CA LEU A 78 -2.00 12.81 -5.12
C LEU A 78 -1.29 14.16 -5.21
N HIS A 79 -2.08 15.22 -5.31
CA HIS A 79 -1.62 16.59 -5.10
C HIS A 79 -1.35 16.84 -3.61
N PRO A 80 -0.57 17.89 -3.27
CA PRO A 80 -0.37 18.26 -1.87
C PRO A 80 -1.70 18.54 -1.16
N GLY A 81 -1.88 17.94 0.02
CA GLY A 81 -3.11 17.95 0.81
C GLY A 81 -4.06 16.78 0.51
N GLU A 82 -3.85 16.03 -0.57
CA GLU A 82 -4.74 14.92 -0.94
C GLU A 82 -4.33 13.58 -0.30
N CYS A 83 -5.30 12.67 -0.26
CA CYS A 83 -5.12 11.32 0.24
C CYS A 83 -5.75 10.27 -0.67
N PHE A 84 -5.15 9.09 -0.70
CA PHE A 84 -5.74 7.88 -1.25
C PHE A 84 -5.90 6.85 -0.15
N GLU A 85 -7.04 6.16 -0.15
CA GLU A 85 -7.37 5.19 0.88
C GLU A 85 -8.07 3.98 0.27
N TYR A 86 -7.69 2.79 0.73
CA TYR A 86 -8.35 1.57 0.33
C TYR A 86 -8.36 0.53 1.45
N MET A 87 -9.28 -0.42 1.32
CA MET A 87 -9.36 -1.60 2.17
C MET A 87 -9.08 -2.85 1.32
N SER A 88 -8.40 -3.81 1.90
CA SER A 88 -8.15 -5.12 1.30
C SER A 88 -7.99 -6.15 2.43
N GLY A 89 -7.71 -7.42 2.10
CA GLY A 89 -7.56 -8.46 3.10
C GLY A 89 -6.48 -9.47 2.78
N THR A 90 -6.11 -10.24 3.80
CA THR A 90 -5.23 -11.40 3.70
C THR A 90 -5.67 -12.42 4.75
N ASP A 91 -5.57 -13.69 4.43
CA ASP A 91 -5.67 -14.77 5.41
C ASP A 91 -4.31 -15.12 5.99
N LEU A 92 -4.31 -15.64 7.23
CA LEU A 92 -3.16 -16.26 7.86
C LEU A 92 -3.57 -17.60 8.48
N ASN A 93 -2.64 -18.55 8.48
CA ASN A 93 -2.78 -19.83 9.19
C ASN A 93 -2.58 -19.73 10.72
N THR A 94 -2.49 -18.51 11.26
CA THR A 94 -2.21 -18.24 12.68
C THR A 94 -3.09 -17.08 13.17
N MET A 95 -3.25 -16.96 14.50
CA MET A 95 -4.10 -15.92 15.13
C MET A 95 -3.53 -14.51 15.01
N HIS A 96 -2.25 -14.39 14.69
CA HIS A 96 -1.59 -13.13 14.47
C HIS A 96 -0.45 -13.26 13.47
N GLY A 97 -0.01 -12.13 12.94
CA GLY A 97 1.12 -12.02 12.04
C GLY A 97 1.52 -10.57 11.84
N THR A 98 2.39 -10.32 10.88
CA THR A 98 2.89 -8.97 10.56
C THR A 98 2.91 -8.79 9.06
N MET A 99 2.53 -7.61 8.61
CA MET A 99 2.61 -7.22 7.21
C MET A 99 3.41 -5.92 7.11
N CYS A 100 4.34 -5.87 6.17
CA CYS A 100 5.18 -4.70 5.89
C CYS A 100 5.51 -4.64 4.41
N GLY A 101 6.01 -3.50 3.94
CA GLY A 101 6.32 -3.35 2.53
C GLY A 101 6.57 -1.92 2.11
N TYR A 102 6.29 -1.61 0.86
CA TYR A 102 6.38 -0.26 0.32
C TYR A 102 5.50 -0.09 -0.92
N PHE A 103 5.15 1.16 -1.19
CA PHE A 103 4.63 1.57 -2.49
C PHE A 103 5.76 2.09 -3.37
N ASN A 104 5.72 1.73 -4.65
CA ASN A 104 6.53 2.38 -5.68
C ASN A 104 5.77 3.63 -6.11
N MET A 105 6.43 4.77 -5.99
CA MET A 105 5.85 6.09 -6.23
C MET A 105 6.71 6.83 -7.26
N ALA A 106 6.08 7.70 -8.03
CA ALA A 106 6.76 8.67 -8.88
C ALA A 106 6.42 10.10 -8.44
N LEU A 107 7.39 11.01 -8.54
CA LEU A 107 7.06 12.43 -8.69
C LEU A 107 6.56 12.67 -10.11
N VAL A 108 5.42 13.34 -10.23
CA VAL A 108 4.80 13.64 -11.51
C VAL A 108 4.44 15.11 -11.60
N LYS A 109 4.22 15.59 -12.82
CA LYS A 109 3.83 16.99 -13.04
C LYS A 109 2.43 17.23 -12.47
N LYS A 110 2.18 18.47 -12.04
CA LYS A 110 0.81 18.89 -11.74
C LYS A 110 -0.04 18.76 -13.01
N GLY A 111 -1.21 18.16 -12.89
CA GLY A 111 -2.11 17.88 -14.01
C GLY A 111 -1.94 16.49 -14.63
N THR A 112 -1.00 15.67 -14.14
CA THR A 112 -0.98 14.24 -14.48
C THR A 112 -2.30 13.58 -14.07
N SER A 113 -2.86 12.78 -14.98
CA SER A 113 -4.15 12.11 -14.79
C SER A 113 -4.04 10.89 -13.86
N TYR A 114 -5.14 10.61 -13.16
CA TYR A 114 -5.36 9.34 -12.47
C TYR A 114 -5.27 8.17 -13.46
N GLY A 115 -4.67 7.05 -13.05
CA GLY A 115 -4.57 5.85 -13.88
C GLY A 115 -5.26 4.62 -13.27
N GLN A 116 -5.53 3.63 -14.10
CA GLN A 116 -5.97 2.29 -13.73
C GLN A 116 -5.01 1.23 -14.29
N VAL A 117 -4.99 0.05 -13.68
CA VAL A 117 -4.13 -1.04 -14.16
C VAL A 117 -4.57 -1.42 -15.58
N GLY A 118 -3.62 -1.39 -16.51
CA GLY A 118 -3.86 -1.58 -17.95
C GLY A 118 -3.71 -0.30 -18.77
N ASP A 119 -3.75 0.87 -18.12
CA ASP A 119 -3.45 2.15 -18.77
C ASP A 119 -1.95 2.28 -19.06
N SER A 120 -1.62 2.97 -20.14
CA SER A 120 -0.27 3.45 -20.41
C SER A 120 -0.03 4.73 -19.63
N LEU A 121 0.85 4.69 -18.63
CA LEU A 121 1.15 5.84 -17.77
C LEU A 121 2.55 6.37 -18.07
N ASP A 122 2.66 7.68 -18.38
CA ASP A 122 3.95 8.36 -18.55
C ASP A 122 4.89 8.14 -17.35
N ALA A 123 4.32 7.95 -16.15
CA ALA A 123 5.05 7.73 -14.92
C ALA A 123 5.86 6.42 -14.89
N PHE A 124 5.57 5.46 -15.79
CA PHE A 124 6.35 4.23 -15.93
C PHE A 124 7.65 4.42 -16.71
N ASP A 125 7.73 5.48 -17.52
CA ASP A 125 8.90 5.80 -18.35
C ASP A 125 9.78 6.91 -17.76
N LEU A 126 9.47 7.36 -16.54
CA LEU A 126 10.26 8.38 -15.84
C LEU A 126 11.62 7.83 -15.41
N ALA A 127 12.63 8.71 -15.43
CA ALA A 127 13.96 8.40 -14.91
C ALA A 127 13.92 8.04 -13.42
N GLU A 128 14.85 7.20 -12.98
CA GLU A 128 14.89 6.65 -11.61
C GLU A 128 14.92 7.74 -10.51
N GLU A 129 15.45 8.92 -10.79
CA GLU A 129 15.47 10.07 -9.87
C GLU A 129 14.08 10.60 -9.46
N PHE A 130 13.06 10.35 -10.30
CA PHE A 130 11.67 10.67 -9.99
C PHE A 130 10.98 9.55 -9.21
N ILE A 131 11.52 8.33 -9.26
CA ILE A 131 10.96 7.15 -8.62
C ILE A 131 11.48 7.03 -7.19
N PHE A 132 10.60 6.64 -6.27
CA PHE A 132 10.97 6.40 -4.88
C PHE A 132 10.07 5.35 -4.23
N LYS A 133 10.54 4.80 -3.11
CA LYS A 133 9.75 3.88 -2.28
C LYS A 133 9.16 4.65 -1.11
N LEU A 134 7.84 4.55 -0.96
CA LEU A 134 7.13 4.99 0.24
C LEU A 134 7.00 3.78 1.17
N PRO A 135 7.74 3.71 2.30
CA PRO A 135 7.67 2.57 3.19
C PRO A 135 6.30 2.45 3.85
N VAL A 136 5.88 1.21 4.08
CA VAL A 136 4.79 0.87 4.98
C VAL A 136 5.41 0.18 6.18
N GLU A 137 5.42 0.88 7.30
CA GLU A 137 5.93 0.34 8.57
C GLU A 137 5.21 -0.97 8.93
N PRO A 138 5.91 -1.94 9.54
CA PRO A 138 5.30 -3.19 9.96
C PRO A 138 4.08 -2.95 10.85
N PHE A 139 2.92 -3.47 10.43
CA PHE A 139 1.69 -3.43 11.21
C PHE A 139 1.24 -4.85 11.58
N GLN A 140 0.68 -4.98 12.77
CA GLN A 140 0.23 -6.26 13.28
C GLN A 140 -1.10 -6.64 12.66
N LEU A 141 -1.22 -7.91 12.28
CA LEU A 141 -2.47 -8.58 11.99
C LEU A 141 -2.78 -9.39 13.25
N ALA A 142 -3.77 -9.01 14.05
CA ALA A 142 -4.04 -9.67 15.32
C ALA A 142 -5.53 -9.86 15.53
N ALA A 143 -5.94 -11.09 15.80
CA ALA A 143 -7.28 -11.35 16.32
C ALA A 143 -7.31 -10.86 17.76
N THR A 144 -8.15 -9.86 18.06
CA THR A 144 -8.51 -9.59 19.45
C THR A 144 -9.24 -10.82 19.95
N ASN A 145 -8.72 -11.44 21.01
CA ASN A 145 -9.45 -12.47 21.72
C ASN A 145 -10.79 -11.84 22.15
N ALA A 146 -11.89 -12.31 21.55
CA ALA A 146 -13.24 -12.05 22.04
C ALA A 146 -13.49 -12.89 23.30
#